data_AF-A0A0F8XPQ6-F1
#
_entry.id   AF-A0A0F8XPQ6-F1
#
_cell.length_a   1.000
_cell.length_b   1.000
_cell.length_c   1.000
_cell.angle_alpha   90.00
_cell.angle_beta   90.00
_cell.angle_gamma   90.00
#
_symmetry.space_group_name_H-M   'P 1'
#
loop_
_entity.id
_entity.type
_entity.pdbx_description
1 polymer ?
#
loop_
_entity_poly.entity_id
_entity_poly.type
_entity_poly.pdbx_seq_one_letter_code
_entity_poly.pdbx_strand_id
1 'polypeptide(L)' 'MFNTKVVQPSRLDPETRFKFRCHPGVTCFTKCCSNIDIMLTPYDVLRLKNRLGLTSDKFIEDYTFMRTDDKS' A
#
# COMPACT_ATOMS: atom_id res chain seq x y z
N MET A 1 -9.54 12.46 -14.29
CA MET A 1 -8.80 13.53 -14.98
C MET A 1 -8.18 14.44 -13.94
N PHE A 2 -6.85 14.44 -13.83
CA PHE A 2 -6.12 15.40 -12.98
C PHE A 2 -6.04 16.74 -13.71
N ASN A 3 -6.36 17.84 -13.04
CA ASN A 3 -6.32 19.17 -13.62
C ASN A 3 -4.86 19.63 -13.78
N THR A 4 -4.27 19.42 -14.95
CA THR A 4 -2.90 19.79 -15.31
C THR A 4 -2.66 21.30 -15.41
N LYS A 5 -3.68 22.15 -15.23
CA LYS A 5 -3.48 23.61 -15.17
C LYS A 5 -2.84 24.09 -13.87
N VAL A 6 -2.78 23.25 -12.82
CA VAL A 6 -2.37 23.66 -11.46
C VAL A 6 -1.22 22.84 -10.86
N VAL A 7 -0.85 21.71 -11.47
CA VAL A 7 0.24 20.84 -10.99
C VAL A 7 1.15 20.49 -12.16
N GLN A 8 2.36 21.08 -12.17
CA GLN A 8 3.42 20.74 -13.11
C GLN A 8 4.09 19.42 -12.66
N PRO A 9 4.04 18.33 -13.44
CA PRO A 9 4.69 17.08 -13.06
C PRO A 9 6.21 17.24 -13.08
N SER A 10 6.84 17.07 -11.91
CA SER A 10 8.30 16.99 -11.78
C SER A 10 8.76 15.54 -11.83
N ARG A 11 9.72 15.22 -12.70
CA ARG A 11 10.38 13.91 -12.70
C ARG A 11 11.22 13.76 -11.43
N LEU A 12 11.10 12.61 -10.76
CA LEU A 12 11.93 12.25 -9.61
C LEU A 12 13.00 11.25 -10.08
N ASP A 13 14.25 11.54 -9.77
CA ASP A 13 15.40 10.64 -9.97
C ASP A 13 15.80 9.96 -8.64
N PRO A 14 16.60 8.88 -8.64
CA PRO A 14 16.97 8.17 -7.41
C PRO A 14 17.61 9.04 -6.31
N GLU A 15 18.35 10.08 -6.69
CA GLU A 15 18.96 11.05 -5.76
C GLU A 15 17.99 12.11 -5.24
N THR A 16 16.75 12.13 -5.74
CA THR A 16 15.75 13.13 -5.38
C THR A 16 15.26 12.91 -3.96
N ARG A 17 15.56 13.87 -3.08
CA ARG A 17 15.06 13.88 -1.72
C ARG A 17 13.72 14.61 -1.67
N PHE A 18 12.73 13.99 -1.03
CA PHE A 18 11.45 14.64 -0.73
C PHE A 18 11.10 14.46 0.75
N LYS A 19 10.29 15.37 1.28
CA LYS A 19 9.82 15.31 2.67
C LYS A 19 8.53 14.50 2.73
N PHE A 20 8.60 13.26 3.20
CA PHE A 20 7.40 12.47 3.48
C PHE A 20 6.82 12.84 4.84
N ARG A 21 5.53 13.23 4.88
CA ARG A 21 4.83 13.67 6.10
C ARG A 21 3.48 12.96 6.32
N CYS A 22 3.40 11.68 6.00
CA CYS A 22 2.22 10.88 6.37
C CYS A 22 2.31 10.48 7.85
N HIS A 23 1.47 11.04 8.71
CA HIS A 23 1.40 10.75 10.14
C HIS A 23 0.01 11.08 10.71
N PRO A 24 -0.39 10.50 11.87
CA PRO A 24 -1.60 10.94 12.56
C PRO A 24 -1.58 12.47 12.77
N GLY A 25 -2.65 13.15 12.37
CA GLY A 25 -2.80 14.61 12.53
C GLY A 25 -2.77 15.45 11.25
N VAL A 26 -2.46 14.88 10.08
CA VAL A 26 -2.67 15.56 8.77
C VAL A 26 -4.00 15.17 8.15
N THR A 27 -4.63 16.09 7.40
CA THR A 27 -5.96 15.90 6.79
C THR A 27 -6.04 14.77 5.76
N CYS A 28 -4.89 14.33 5.25
CA CYS A 28 -4.77 13.23 4.30
C CYS A 28 -4.19 11.96 4.92
N PHE A 29 -4.07 11.86 6.25
CA PHE A 29 -3.55 10.66 6.89
C PHE A 29 -4.35 9.43 6.43
N THR A 30 -3.62 8.40 6.02
CA THR A 30 -4.12 7.14 5.45
C THR A 30 -4.94 7.22 4.16
N LYS A 31 -5.31 8.39 3.63
CA LYS A 31 -6.18 8.49 2.43
C LYS A 31 -5.66 7.75 1.20
N CYS A 32 -4.35 7.73 0.97
CA CYS A 32 -3.77 7.10 -0.22
C CYS A 32 -3.36 5.63 -0.01
N CYS A 33 -3.16 5.18 1.23
CA CYS A 33 -2.63 3.84 1.52
C CYS A 33 -3.59 2.94 2.31
N SER A 34 -4.70 3.45 2.86
CA SER A 34 -5.65 2.62 3.61
C SER A 34 -6.53 1.73 2.75
N ASN A 35 -6.65 2.04 1.45
CA ASN A 35 -7.57 1.37 0.54
C ASN A 35 -6.88 1.05 -0.79
N ILE A 36 -5.75 0.36 -0.70
CA ILE A 36 -5.01 -0.15 -1.85
C ILE A 36 -4.99 -1.67 -1.80
N ASP A 37 -5.09 -2.29 -2.96
CA ASP A 37 -4.91 -3.73 -3.11
C ASP A 37 -3.42 -4.00 -3.30
N ILE A 38 -2.82 -4.74 -2.36
CA ILE A 38 -1.40 -5.11 -2.40
C ILE A 38 -1.32 -6.60 -2.69
N MET A 39 -0.63 -6.97 -3.78
CA MET A 39 -0.30 -8.37 -4.03
C MET A 39 0.74 -8.82 -3.02
N LEU A 40 0.37 -9.80 -2.20
CA LEU A 40 1.23 -10.34 -1.15
C LEU A 40 1.93 -11.59 -1.68
N THR A 41 3.26 -11.59 -1.65
CA THR A 41 4.02 -12.82 -1.87
C THR A 41 3.97 -13.71 -0.62
N PRO A 42 4.27 -15.02 -0.73
CA PRO A 42 4.34 -15.90 0.43
C PRO A 42 5.30 -15.39 1.53
N TYR A 43 6.37 -14.68 1.14
CA TYR A 43 7.30 -14.09 2.10
C TYR A 43 6.68 -12.89 2.85
N ASP A 44 5.87 -12.08 2.18
CA ASP A 44 5.14 -10.97 2.82
C ASP A 44 4.15 -11.50 3.85
N VAL A 45 3.39 -12.54 3.52
CA VAL A 45 2.46 -13.23 4.43
C VAL A 45 3.21 -13.72 5.68
N LEU A 46 4.36 -14.38 5.51
CA LEU A 46 5.17 -14.87 6.61
C LEU A 46 5.66 -13.73 7.54
N ARG A 47 6.10 -12.61 6.98
CA ARG A 47 6.55 -11.47 7.79
C ARG A 47 5.40 -10.77 8.51
N LEU A 48 4.29 -10.54 7.82
CA LEU A 48 3.14 -9.81 8.35
C LEU A 48 2.45 -10.58 9.47
N LYS A 49 2.18 -11.89 9.29
CA LYS A 49 1.56 -12.71 10.33
C LYS A 49 2.37 -12.71 11.63
N ASN A 50 3.70 -12.80 11.52
CA ASN A 50 4.59 -12.82 12.68
C ASN A 50 4.62 -11.45 13.37
N ARG A 51 4.59 -10.36 12.60
CA ARG A 51 4.51 -8.99 13.14
C ARG A 51 3.20 -8.73 13.89
N LEU A 52 2.11 -9.33 13.44
CA LEU A 52 0.78 -9.23 14.04
C LEU A 52 0.52 -10.27 15.14
N GLY A 53 1.42 -11.25 15.32
CA GLY A 53 1.24 -12.33 16.30
C GLY A 53 0.11 -13.30 15.93
N LEU A 54 -0.17 -13.48 14.64
CA LEU A 54 -1.25 -14.34 14.13
C LEU A 54 -0.71 -15.63 13.52
N THR A 55 -1.53 -16.67 13.51
CA THR A 55 -1.29 -17.86 12.68
C THR A 55 -1.49 -17.54 11.20
N SER A 56 -0.94 -18.36 10.31
CA SER A 56 -1.08 -18.15 8.87
C SER A 56 -2.53 -18.17 8.44
N ASP A 57 -3.30 -19.15 8.94
CA ASP A 57 -4.72 -19.32 8.58
C ASP A 57 -5.54 -18.08 8.96
N LYS A 58 -5.38 -17.61 10.20
CA LYS A 58 -6.07 -16.42 10.69
C LYS A 58 -5.66 -15.15 9.95
N PHE A 59 -4.39 -15.01 9.58
CA PHE A 59 -3.93 -13.87 8.78
C PHE A 59 -4.57 -13.86 7.39
N ILE A 60 -4.59 -15.02 6.71
CA ILE A 60 -5.15 -15.14 5.36
C ILE A 60 -6.67 -14.86 5.40
N GLU A 61 -7.39 -15.42 6.37
CA GLU A 61 -8.83 -15.22 6.52
C GLU A 61 -9.20 -13.77 6.84
N ASP A 62 -8.54 -13.15 7.82
CA ASP A 62 -8.94 -11.82 8.32
C ASP A 62 -8.43 -10.65 7.43
N TYR A 63 -7.31 -10.84 6.72
CA TYR A 63 -6.58 -9.73 6.08
C TYR A 63 -6.26 -9.91 4.60
N THR A 64 -6.68 -11.01 3.97
CA THR A 64 -6.42 -11.23 2.54
C THR A 64 -7.69 -11.62 1.79
N PHE A 65 -7.68 -11.40 0.48
CA PHE A 65 -8.70 -11.89 -0.43
C PHE A 65 -8.00 -12.58 -1.59
N MET A 66 -8.48 -13.77 -1.95
CA MET A 66 -7.97 -14.47 -3.13
C MET A 66 -8.57 -13.83 -4.37
N ARG A 67 -7.72 -13.29 -5.24
CA ARG A 67 -8.10 -12.95 -6.62
C ARG A 67 -7.50 -13.99 -7.55
N THR A 68 -8.37 -14.78 -8.15
CA THR A 68 -8.04 -15.53 -9.36
C THR A 68 -8.25 -14.59 -10.52
N ASP A 69 -7.17 -14.15 -11.15
CA ASP A 69 -7.30 -13.44 -12.42
C ASP A 69 -7.90 -14.42 -13.44
N ASP A 70 -9.07 -14.08 -13.99
CA ASP A 70 -9.64 -14.82 -15.11
C ASP A 70 -8.64 -14.74 -16.26
N LYS A 71 -7.93 -15.85 -16.51
CA LYS A 71 -6.88 -15.91 -17.52
C LYS A 71 -7.38 -15.31 -18.85
N SER A 72 -6.65 -14.30 -19.34
CA SER A 72 -6.51 -13.97 -20.76
C SER A 72 -5.98 -15.14 -21.57
#